data_AF-A0AAU8A6U9-F1
#
_entry.id   AF-A0AAU8A6U9-F1
#
_cell.length_a   1.000
_cell.length_b   1.000
_cell.length_c   1.000
_cell.angle_alpha   90.00
_cell.angle_beta   90.00
_cell.angle_gamma   90.00
#
_symmetry.space_group_name_H-M   'P 1'
#
loop_
_entity.id
_entity.type
_entity.pdbx_description
1 polymer ?
#
loop_
_entity_poly.entity_id
_entity_poly.type
_entity_poly.pdbx_seq_one_letter_code
_entity_poly.pdbx_strand_id
1 'polypeptide(L)'
;MNHFIIYHHKTKRFAEYINHYSNIEDMVNDGRATSEIRNLPDNHTVSFAELPDELRRLLFFAKPDVVICYDNGILPIHPVFAFELTNHVPARDHWLQRFNNLVGCAQIGVPGAYVLPFDLSQHPSFPSKLDSAFFYAYDRVMEIHRTPFYIAEWESSDQSTLNIDTTYADLPVHDSEPMKKTMFFLNKVLISAINGTPISLLFQERMIVELRDDMRRRAYSPIPQINDFARLTKNMTSGDFLSWTEIQTWLGGKGITLPGNIPDRIVKRTRNLIFTPIAEERGKTPDQLRDSLNKRIKDKGADPYLGQPLAFDYIFCRLGKTPYERDSNLIIDLSMLSFEDFSCYHSKVWNGCPLQHNDLSEIRNIPEYTMFLTEGCAQVMKNFLRVYAFTADLIVFKEGLVYFS
;
A
#
# COMPACT_ATOMS: atom_id res chain seq x y z
N MET A 1 -32.82 -0.62 -8.74
CA MET A 1 -32.56 0.83 -8.65
C MET A 1 -31.09 0.98 -8.32
N ASN A 2 -30.36 1.89 -8.98
CA ASN A 2 -28.93 2.06 -8.72
C ASN A 2 -28.71 2.55 -7.29
N HIS A 3 -27.80 1.92 -6.56
CA HIS A 3 -27.48 2.32 -5.20
C HIS A 3 -25.97 2.45 -5.02
N PHE A 4 -25.53 3.59 -4.47
CA PHE A 4 -24.12 3.89 -4.20
C PHE A 4 -23.86 3.93 -2.71
N ILE A 5 -22.88 3.15 -2.27
CA ILE A 5 -22.47 3.08 -0.87
C ILE A 5 -21.09 3.71 -0.76
N ILE A 6 -21.00 4.85 -0.09
CA ILE A 6 -19.76 5.61 0.06
C ILE A 6 -19.20 5.35 1.45
N TYR A 7 -18.20 4.49 1.51
CA TYR A 7 -17.49 4.15 2.72
C TYR A 7 -16.39 5.18 3.00
N HIS A 8 -16.24 5.61 4.26
CA HIS A 8 -15.14 6.47 4.72
C HIS A 8 -14.37 5.85 5.88
N HIS A 9 -13.06 6.10 6.00
CA HIS A 9 -12.28 5.59 7.14
C HIS A 9 -12.14 6.59 8.30
N LYS A 10 -11.80 7.85 8.01
CA LYS A 10 -11.43 8.84 9.05
C LYS A 10 -12.35 10.05 9.09
N THR A 11 -12.67 10.61 7.93
CA THR A 11 -13.48 11.81 7.83
C THR A 11 -14.68 11.56 6.94
N LYS A 12 -15.88 11.64 7.55
CA LYS A 12 -17.15 11.59 6.82
C LYS A 12 -17.26 12.75 5.81
N ARG A 13 -16.66 13.89 6.16
CA ARG A 13 -16.72 15.13 5.38
C ARG A 13 -16.14 14.97 3.97
N PHE A 14 -15.10 14.17 3.79
CA PHE A 14 -14.57 13.89 2.45
C PHE A 14 -15.53 13.02 1.62
N ALA A 15 -16.20 12.03 2.22
CA ALA A 15 -17.24 11.27 1.53
C ALA A 15 -18.44 12.17 1.13
N GLU A 16 -18.82 13.12 1.98
CA GLU A 16 -19.86 14.11 1.68
C GLU A 16 -19.45 15.02 0.52
N TYR A 17 -18.20 15.51 0.51
CA TYR A 17 -17.63 16.29 -0.59
C TYR A 17 -17.64 15.53 -1.92
N ILE A 18 -17.22 14.26 -1.92
CA ILE A 18 -17.24 13.43 -3.13
C ILE A 18 -18.68 13.16 -3.59
N ASN A 19 -19.61 12.91 -2.68
CA ASN A 19 -21.02 12.73 -3.04
C ASN A 19 -21.60 13.98 -3.70
N HIS A 20 -21.34 15.15 -3.11
CA HIS A 20 -21.87 16.45 -3.55
C HIS A 20 -21.31 16.89 -4.92
N TYR A 21 -20.00 16.75 -5.14
CA TYR A 21 -19.34 17.24 -6.37
C TYR A 21 -19.18 16.20 -7.48
N SER A 22 -19.75 15.01 -7.32
CA SER A 22 -19.81 13.98 -8.37
C SER A 22 -21.22 13.85 -8.93
N ASN A 23 -21.38 13.10 -10.02
CA ASN A 23 -22.69 12.83 -10.62
C ASN A 23 -23.61 11.99 -9.70
N ILE A 24 -23.12 11.52 -8.55
CA ILE A 24 -23.95 10.76 -7.60
C ILE A 24 -25.11 11.63 -7.12
N GLU A 25 -24.85 12.86 -6.68
CA GLU A 25 -25.90 13.76 -6.19
C GLU A 25 -26.94 14.08 -7.28
N ASP A 26 -26.50 14.38 -8.50
CA ASP A 26 -27.40 14.59 -9.65
C ASP A 26 -28.28 13.36 -9.90
N MET A 27 -27.71 12.16 -9.90
CA MET A 27 -28.46 10.92 -10.09
C MET A 27 -29.48 10.66 -8.97
N VAL A 28 -29.16 11.05 -7.74
CA VAL A 28 -30.08 10.95 -6.59
C VAL A 28 -31.23 11.95 -6.73
N ASN A 29 -30.91 13.21 -7.06
CA ASN A 29 -31.90 14.27 -7.25
C ASN A 29 -32.88 13.96 -8.40
N ASP A 30 -32.38 13.32 -9.46
CA ASP A 30 -33.19 12.87 -10.60
C ASP A 30 -34.02 11.59 -10.30
N GLY A 31 -33.85 10.97 -9.13
CA GLY A 31 -34.49 9.68 -8.79
C GLY A 31 -33.94 8.48 -9.56
N ARG A 32 -32.77 8.60 -10.19
CA ARG A 32 -32.09 7.53 -10.96
C ARG A 32 -31.21 6.64 -10.08
N ALA A 33 -30.83 7.11 -8.90
CA ALA A 33 -30.06 6.37 -7.92
C ALA A 33 -30.46 6.73 -6.48
N THR A 34 -29.96 5.97 -5.52
CA THR A 34 -29.88 6.36 -4.12
C THR A 34 -28.42 6.33 -3.67
N SER A 35 -28.06 7.11 -2.66
CA SER A 35 -26.73 7.03 -2.05
C SER A 35 -26.80 6.97 -0.53
N GLU A 36 -25.81 6.35 0.08
CA GLU A 36 -25.62 6.33 1.52
C GLU A 36 -24.14 6.45 1.88
N ILE A 37 -23.85 7.07 3.03
CA ILE A 37 -22.49 7.24 3.53
C ILE A 37 -22.33 6.38 4.78
N ARG A 38 -21.32 5.50 4.79
CA ARG A 38 -21.04 4.56 5.89
C ARG A 38 -19.59 4.67 6.36
N ASN A 39 -19.33 4.35 7.62
CA ASN A 39 -17.96 4.22 8.11
C ASN A 39 -17.39 2.84 7.76
N LEU A 40 -16.10 2.77 7.41
CA LEU A 40 -15.40 1.50 7.24
C LEU A 40 -15.19 0.84 8.61
N PRO A 41 -15.70 -0.39 8.82
CA PRO A 41 -15.53 -1.09 10.08
C PRO A 41 -14.06 -1.45 10.33
N ASP A 42 -13.71 -1.66 11.59
CA ASP A 42 -12.37 -2.14 11.96
C ASP A 42 -12.21 -3.64 11.73
N ASN A 43 -11.01 -4.04 11.30
CA ASN A 43 -10.71 -5.41 10.85
C ASN A 43 -11.01 -6.51 11.88
N HIS A 44 -11.14 -6.16 13.16
CA HIS A 44 -11.41 -7.08 14.26
C HIS A 44 -12.90 -7.14 14.66
N THR A 45 -13.79 -6.51 13.90
CA THR A 45 -15.23 -6.44 14.20
C THR A 45 -16.04 -7.41 13.33
N VAL A 46 -17.21 -7.83 13.82
CA VAL A 46 -18.17 -8.65 13.05
C VAL A 46 -18.57 -7.94 11.76
N SER A 47 -18.82 -6.62 11.84
CA SER A 47 -19.17 -5.81 10.68
C SER A 47 -18.10 -5.80 9.59
N PHE A 48 -16.82 -5.98 9.93
CA PHE A 48 -15.78 -6.18 8.92
C PHE A 48 -15.90 -7.53 8.23
N ALA A 49 -16.17 -8.61 8.98
CA ALA A 49 -16.35 -9.95 8.42
C ALA A 49 -17.58 -10.04 7.49
N GLU A 50 -18.59 -9.19 7.71
CA GLU A 50 -19.80 -9.09 6.90
C GLU A 50 -19.64 -8.22 5.64
N LEU A 51 -18.50 -7.54 5.47
CA LEU A 51 -18.24 -6.78 4.24
C LEU A 51 -18.18 -7.71 3.02
N PRO A 52 -18.60 -7.23 1.83
CA PRO A 52 -18.41 -7.95 0.58
C PRO A 52 -16.96 -8.41 0.40
N ASP A 53 -16.78 -9.60 -0.18
CA ASP A 53 -15.45 -10.22 -0.29
C ASP A 53 -14.44 -9.32 -1.03
N GLU A 54 -14.85 -8.71 -2.14
CA GLU A 54 -14.01 -7.78 -2.89
C GLU A 54 -13.61 -6.56 -2.06
N LEU A 55 -14.52 -6.00 -1.26
CA LEU A 55 -14.19 -4.91 -0.36
C LEU A 55 -13.21 -5.34 0.72
N ARG A 56 -13.35 -6.55 1.31
CA ARG A 56 -12.36 -7.06 2.27
C ARG A 56 -10.98 -7.26 1.64
N ARG A 57 -10.93 -7.74 0.38
CA ARG A 57 -9.67 -7.88 -0.38
C ARG A 57 -9.04 -6.52 -0.67
N LEU A 58 -9.81 -5.52 -1.03
CA LEU A 58 -9.34 -4.14 -1.23
C LEU A 58 -8.64 -3.61 0.04
N LEU A 59 -9.22 -3.87 1.21
CA LEU A 59 -8.73 -3.38 2.51
C LEU A 59 -7.55 -4.21 3.09
N PHE A 60 -7.01 -5.15 2.32
CA PHE A 60 -5.98 -6.09 2.77
C PHE A 60 -4.72 -5.40 3.31
N PHE A 61 -4.19 -4.40 2.60
CA PHE A 61 -2.99 -3.68 3.06
C PHE A 61 -3.35 -2.55 4.01
N ALA A 62 -4.31 -1.72 3.61
CA ALA A 62 -4.76 -0.57 4.36
C ALA A 62 -6.16 -0.13 3.87
N LYS A 63 -6.80 0.75 4.64
CA LYS A 63 -8.09 1.33 4.29
C LYS A 63 -7.86 2.68 3.58
N PRO A 64 -8.32 2.87 2.32
CA PRO A 64 -8.37 4.19 1.71
C PRO A 64 -9.24 5.16 2.52
N ASP A 65 -9.07 6.45 2.29
CA ASP A 65 -9.88 7.46 2.98
C ASP A 65 -11.36 7.38 2.58
N VAL A 66 -11.65 7.13 1.29
CA VAL A 66 -13.01 6.87 0.77
C VAL A 66 -13.00 5.71 -0.22
N VAL A 67 -14.03 4.85 -0.17
CA VAL A 67 -14.30 3.82 -1.17
C VAL A 67 -15.77 3.90 -1.59
N ILE A 68 -16.03 3.95 -2.88
CA ILE A 68 -17.38 3.93 -3.44
C ILE A 68 -17.67 2.51 -3.92
N CYS A 69 -18.77 1.95 -3.44
CA CYS A 69 -19.31 0.68 -3.90
C CYS A 69 -20.61 0.89 -4.66
N TYR A 70 -20.89 -0.01 -5.59
CA TYR A 70 -22.10 0.00 -6.41
C TYR A 70 -22.93 -1.26 -6.15
N ASP A 71 -24.23 -1.05 -6.02
CA ASP A 71 -25.26 -2.06 -5.90
C ASP A 71 -26.34 -1.82 -6.97
N ASN A 72 -26.53 -2.80 -7.85
CA ASN A 72 -27.56 -2.79 -8.86
C ASN A 72 -28.80 -3.61 -8.46
N GLY A 73 -28.79 -4.23 -7.28
CA GLY A 73 -29.83 -5.13 -6.75
C GLY A 73 -29.81 -6.53 -7.35
N ILE A 74 -28.80 -6.88 -8.16
CA ILE A 74 -28.69 -8.17 -8.86
C ILE A 74 -27.40 -8.87 -8.48
N LEU A 75 -26.26 -8.19 -8.61
CA LEU A 75 -24.94 -8.71 -8.28
C LEU A 75 -24.57 -8.33 -6.83
N PRO A 76 -23.63 -9.07 -6.21
CA PRO A 76 -23.04 -8.63 -4.95
C PRO A 76 -22.50 -7.20 -5.05
N ILE A 77 -22.64 -6.45 -3.96
CA ILE A 77 -22.04 -5.13 -3.80
C ILE A 77 -20.54 -5.23 -4.09
N HIS A 78 -20.04 -4.38 -4.98
CA HIS A 78 -18.62 -4.36 -5.35
C HIS A 78 -18.06 -2.95 -5.33
N PRO A 79 -16.78 -2.77 -4.93
CA PRO A 79 -16.09 -1.49 -5.00
C PRO A 79 -15.88 -1.08 -6.46
N VAL A 80 -16.09 0.20 -6.77
CA VAL A 80 -15.94 0.75 -8.11
C VAL A 80 -14.89 1.86 -8.18
N PHE A 81 -14.66 2.58 -7.08
CA PHE A 81 -13.66 3.65 -7.06
C PHE A 81 -13.12 3.89 -5.64
N ALA A 82 -11.85 4.26 -5.51
CA ALA A 82 -11.25 4.61 -4.22
C ALA A 82 -10.54 5.97 -4.26
N PHE A 83 -10.50 6.63 -3.10
CA PHE A 83 -9.77 7.88 -2.91
C PHE A 83 -8.80 7.79 -1.75
N GLU A 84 -7.64 8.38 -1.95
CA GLU A 84 -6.70 8.74 -0.89
C GLU A 84 -6.53 10.26 -0.89
N LEU A 85 -6.56 10.87 0.30
CA LEU A 85 -6.40 12.31 0.47
C LEU A 85 -5.36 12.61 1.54
N THR A 86 -4.41 13.49 1.25
CA THR A 86 -3.52 14.00 2.28
C THR A 86 -3.18 15.45 2.09
N ASN A 87 -3.17 16.19 3.19
CA ASN A 87 -2.62 17.54 3.29
C ASN A 87 -1.20 17.54 3.86
N HIS A 88 -0.60 16.37 4.09
CA HIS A 88 0.76 16.30 4.62
C HIS A 88 1.75 16.75 3.55
N VAL A 89 2.77 17.48 3.99
CA VAL A 89 3.93 17.82 3.18
C VAL A 89 4.49 16.57 2.49
N PRO A 90 4.81 16.64 1.18
CA PRO A 90 5.33 15.52 0.40
C PRO A 90 6.80 15.23 0.74
N ALA A 91 7.09 14.95 2.01
CA ALA A 91 8.41 14.54 2.45
C ALA A 91 8.71 13.10 1.99
N ARG A 92 9.99 12.83 1.64
CA ARG A 92 10.45 11.57 1.00
C ARG A 92 9.83 10.29 1.56
N ASP A 93 9.80 10.12 2.87
CA ASP A 93 9.29 8.87 3.49
C ASP A 93 7.77 8.87 3.74
N HIS A 94 7.09 10.03 3.66
CA HIS A 94 5.69 10.15 4.06
C HIS A 94 4.75 9.45 3.08
N TRP A 95 5.02 9.55 1.78
CA TRP A 95 4.18 8.91 0.78
C TRP A 95 4.29 7.38 0.84
N LEU A 96 5.46 6.85 1.22
CA LEU A 96 5.68 5.42 1.43
C LEU A 96 4.79 4.86 2.55
N GLN A 97 4.37 5.68 3.50
CA GLN A 97 3.45 5.28 4.58
C GLN A 97 2.05 4.97 4.04
N ARG A 98 1.61 5.73 3.03
CA ARG A 98 0.26 5.67 2.46
C ARG A 98 0.21 4.92 1.14
N PHE A 99 1.35 4.53 0.58
CA PHE A 99 1.46 3.76 -0.67
C PHE A 99 0.54 2.53 -0.68
N ASN A 100 0.46 1.83 0.46
CA ASN A 100 -0.38 0.65 0.64
C ASN A 100 -1.88 0.87 0.38
N ASN A 101 -2.38 2.10 0.57
CA ASN A 101 -3.81 2.40 0.59
C ASN A 101 -4.46 2.13 -0.78
N LEU A 102 -3.78 2.46 -1.88
CA LEU A 102 -4.32 2.24 -3.22
C LEU A 102 -3.79 0.97 -3.91
N VAL A 103 -2.72 0.34 -3.41
CA VAL A 103 -2.24 -0.92 -3.99
C VAL A 103 -3.28 -2.03 -3.89
N GLY A 104 -4.00 -2.13 -2.76
CA GLY A 104 -5.09 -3.10 -2.59
C GLY A 104 -6.21 -2.89 -3.60
N CYS A 105 -6.51 -1.63 -3.95
CA CYS A 105 -7.47 -1.28 -5.00
C CYS A 105 -6.99 -1.79 -6.37
N ALA A 106 -5.72 -1.53 -6.71
CA ALA A 106 -5.14 -1.96 -7.98
C ALA A 106 -5.22 -3.47 -8.17
N GLN A 107 -4.90 -4.24 -7.12
CA GLN A 107 -4.88 -5.70 -7.15
C GLN A 107 -6.22 -6.32 -7.50
N ILE A 108 -7.32 -5.69 -7.10
CA ILE A 108 -8.67 -6.15 -7.42
C ILE A 108 -9.31 -5.42 -8.61
N GLY A 109 -8.54 -4.58 -9.32
CA GLY A 109 -9.03 -3.89 -10.51
C GLY A 109 -9.86 -2.64 -10.25
N VAL A 110 -9.81 -2.07 -9.04
CA VAL A 110 -10.58 -0.87 -8.66
C VAL A 110 -9.77 0.40 -8.94
N PRO A 111 -10.22 1.26 -9.87
CA PRO A 111 -9.61 2.56 -10.13
C PRO A 111 -9.71 3.52 -8.94
N GLY A 112 -8.99 4.63 -9.01
CA GLY A 112 -8.96 5.56 -7.89
C GLY A 112 -8.19 6.84 -8.15
N ALA A 113 -8.24 7.74 -7.18
CA ALA A 113 -7.48 8.98 -7.21
C ALA A 113 -6.72 9.20 -5.90
N TYR A 114 -5.51 9.75 -6.00
CA TYR A 114 -4.73 10.23 -4.85
C TYR A 114 -4.60 11.75 -4.98
N VAL A 115 -5.23 12.47 -4.07
CA VAL A 115 -5.12 13.93 -3.96
C VAL A 115 -4.11 14.31 -2.87
N LEU A 116 -3.04 15.02 -3.26
CA LEU A 116 -1.96 15.41 -2.36
C LEU A 116 -1.19 16.64 -2.85
N PRO A 117 -0.54 17.41 -1.97
CA PRO A 117 0.36 18.47 -2.40
C PRO A 117 1.57 17.93 -3.16
N PHE A 118 1.94 18.59 -4.26
CA PHE A 118 3.16 18.26 -5.00
C PHE A 118 4.36 19.10 -4.56
N ASP A 119 4.13 20.37 -4.24
CA ASP A 119 5.19 21.31 -3.89
C ASP A 119 4.75 22.21 -2.73
N LEU A 120 5.35 21.98 -1.57
CA LEU A 120 5.23 22.82 -0.38
C LEU A 120 6.62 23.29 0.06
N SER A 121 7.45 23.67 -0.90
CA SER A 121 8.85 24.05 -0.67
C SER A 121 9.03 25.34 0.14
N GLN A 122 7.98 26.16 0.29
CA GLN A 122 8.00 27.36 1.15
C GLN A 122 7.38 27.12 2.53
N HIS A 123 6.94 25.89 2.85
CA HIS A 123 6.38 25.58 4.16
C HIS A 123 7.45 25.68 5.26
N PRO A 124 7.20 26.45 6.35
CA PRO A 124 8.25 26.84 7.31
C PRO A 124 8.84 25.67 8.11
N SER A 125 8.02 24.68 8.47
CA SER A 125 8.47 23.58 9.33
C SER A 125 9.11 22.43 8.57
N PHE A 126 8.72 22.24 7.30
CA PHE A 126 9.04 21.05 6.51
C PHE A 126 8.94 21.41 5.02
N PRO A 127 9.90 22.14 4.44
CA PRO A 127 9.88 22.43 3.02
C PRO A 127 10.13 21.14 2.23
N SER A 128 9.25 20.80 1.28
CA SER A 128 9.45 19.61 0.46
C SER A 128 8.70 19.61 -0.87
N LYS A 129 9.18 18.78 -1.78
CA LYS A 129 8.60 18.53 -3.10
C LYS A 129 8.52 17.03 -3.33
N LEU A 130 7.42 16.59 -3.92
CA LEU A 130 7.20 15.21 -4.28
C LEU A 130 8.23 14.76 -5.31
N ASP A 131 8.91 13.64 -5.03
CA ASP A 131 9.96 13.10 -5.88
C ASP A 131 9.42 12.15 -6.98
N SER A 132 10.28 11.81 -7.94
CA SER A 132 9.95 10.89 -9.03
C SER A 132 9.65 9.47 -8.55
N ALA A 133 10.17 9.06 -7.38
CA ALA A 133 9.96 7.71 -6.86
C ALA A 133 8.51 7.43 -6.50
N PHE A 134 7.80 8.43 -5.99
CA PHE A 134 6.35 8.35 -5.81
C PHE A 134 5.63 8.02 -7.12
N PHE A 135 5.88 8.79 -8.17
CA PHE A 135 5.22 8.63 -9.46
C PHE A 135 5.61 7.31 -10.13
N TYR A 136 6.89 6.92 -10.02
CA TYR A 136 7.39 5.66 -10.56
C TYR A 136 6.73 4.47 -9.89
N ALA A 137 6.63 4.46 -8.56
CA ALA A 137 5.98 3.38 -7.83
C ALA A 137 4.52 3.19 -8.27
N TYR A 138 3.76 4.28 -8.42
CA TYR A 138 2.37 4.20 -8.87
C TYR A 138 2.22 3.88 -10.38
N ASP A 139 3.14 4.34 -11.25
CA ASP A 139 3.15 3.91 -12.66
C ASP A 139 3.35 2.40 -12.77
N ARG A 140 4.28 1.84 -11.99
CA ARG A 140 4.50 0.39 -11.90
C ARG A 140 3.25 -0.35 -11.44
N VAL A 141 2.58 0.12 -10.38
CA VAL A 141 1.32 -0.46 -9.88
C VAL A 141 0.25 -0.47 -10.97
N MET A 142 0.03 0.66 -11.65
CA MET A 142 -0.98 0.76 -12.70
C MET A 142 -0.66 -0.11 -13.92
N GLU A 143 0.62 -0.16 -14.31
CA GLU A 143 1.08 -0.96 -15.44
C GLU A 143 0.88 -2.46 -15.19
N ILE A 144 1.30 -2.94 -14.02
CA ILE A 144 1.22 -4.35 -13.64
C ILE A 144 -0.24 -4.81 -13.52
N HIS A 145 -1.07 -4.04 -12.81
CA HIS A 145 -2.45 -4.44 -12.54
C HIS A 145 -3.42 -4.11 -13.66
N ARG A 146 -3.02 -3.22 -14.58
CA ARG A 146 -3.92 -2.65 -15.59
C ARG A 146 -5.12 -1.97 -14.92
N THR A 147 -4.84 -1.18 -13.88
CA THR A 147 -5.83 -0.39 -13.14
C THR A 147 -5.41 1.07 -13.16
N PRO A 148 -6.22 2.02 -13.66
CA PRO A 148 -5.82 3.41 -13.78
C PRO A 148 -6.02 4.16 -12.46
N PHE A 149 -5.02 4.97 -12.08
CA PHE A 149 -5.12 5.95 -11.01
C PHE A 149 -4.82 7.35 -11.51
N TYR A 150 -5.49 8.33 -10.90
CA TYR A 150 -5.13 9.73 -11.08
C TYR A 150 -4.43 10.26 -9.84
N ILE A 151 -3.21 10.77 -10.01
CA ILE A 151 -2.52 11.53 -8.97
C ILE A 151 -2.81 13.01 -9.20
N ALA A 152 -3.65 13.59 -8.36
CA ALA A 152 -4.09 14.97 -8.44
C ALA A 152 -3.34 15.85 -7.44
N GLU A 153 -2.89 17.01 -7.90
CA GLU A 153 -2.26 18.00 -7.04
C GLU A 153 -3.31 18.71 -6.18
N TRP A 154 -3.11 18.71 -4.86
CA TRP A 154 -3.74 19.68 -3.97
C TRP A 154 -2.93 20.97 -4.05
N GLU A 155 -3.43 21.91 -4.85
CA GLU A 155 -2.70 23.12 -5.22
C GLU A 155 -2.43 24.05 -4.02
N SER A 156 -1.31 24.74 -4.08
CA SER A 156 -0.92 25.82 -3.17
C SER A 156 -0.49 27.02 -3.99
N SER A 157 -1.15 28.16 -3.79
CA SER A 157 -0.83 29.38 -4.57
C SER A 157 0.49 30.03 -4.16
N ASP A 158 0.96 29.77 -2.93
CA ASP A 158 2.15 30.35 -2.32
C ASP A 158 3.23 29.30 -1.99
N GLN A 159 3.02 28.02 -2.33
CA GLN A 159 3.88 26.88 -1.98
C GLN A 159 4.11 26.70 -0.46
N SER A 160 3.23 27.26 0.37
CA SER A 160 3.29 27.21 1.83
C SER A 160 1.95 26.76 2.43
N THR A 161 0.83 27.26 1.89
CA THR A 161 -0.52 27.00 2.36
C THR A 161 -1.35 26.38 1.24
N LEU A 162 -2.09 25.31 1.56
CA LEU A 162 -2.98 24.66 0.59
C LEU A 162 -4.21 25.51 0.29
N ASN A 163 -4.62 25.54 -0.97
CA ASN A 163 -5.87 26.16 -1.39
C ASN A 163 -7.04 25.30 -0.87
N ILE A 164 -7.98 25.90 -0.15
CA ILE A 164 -9.10 25.18 0.49
C ILE A 164 -10.46 25.56 -0.13
N ASP A 165 -11.38 24.61 -0.13
CA ASP A 165 -12.74 24.81 -0.61
C ASP A 165 -13.56 25.74 0.31
N THR A 166 -14.46 26.53 -0.28
CA THR A 166 -15.29 27.49 0.46
C THR A 166 -16.40 26.83 1.28
N THR A 167 -16.95 25.71 0.79
CA THR A 167 -17.99 24.93 1.48
C THR A 167 -17.34 23.91 2.42
N TYR A 168 -16.26 23.29 1.95
CA TYR A 168 -15.50 22.29 2.67
C TYR A 168 -14.11 22.80 3.08
N ALA A 169 -14.05 23.69 4.07
CA ALA A 169 -12.86 24.46 4.51
C ALA A 169 -11.60 23.68 4.96
N ASP A 170 -11.60 22.36 4.83
CA ASP A 170 -10.50 21.43 5.13
C ASP A 170 -10.17 20.50 3.95
N LEU A 171 -10.78 20.74 2.78
CA LEU A 171 -10.66 19.94 1.57
C LEU A 171 -10.20 20.79 0.38
N PRO A 172 -9.70 20.15 -0.70
CA PRO A 172 -9.25 20.87 -1.90
C PRO A 172 -10.39 21.62 -2.59
N VAL A 173 -10.07 22.78 -3.18
CA VAL A 173 -10.97 23.59 -4.00
C VAL A 173 -11.61 22.73 -5.10
N HIS A 174 -12.93 22.55 -5.08
CA HIS A 174 -13.64 21.64 -5.98
C HIS A 174 -13.56 22.02 -7.46
N ASP A 175 -13.47 23.31 -7.77
CA ASP A 175 -13.40 23.82 -9.14
C ASP A 175 -11.98 24.05 -9.64
N SER A 176 -10.96 23.64 -8.88
CA SER A 176 -9.58 23.54 -9.36
C SER A 176 -9.49 22.53 -10.51
N GLU A 177 -8.54 22.75 -11.43
CA GLU A 177 -8.35 21.86 -12.58
C GLU A 177 -8.05 20.40 -12.17
N PRO A 178 -7.19 20.12 -11.15
CA PRO A 178 -6.97 18.76 -10.68
C PRO A 178 -8.24 18.12 -10.10
N MET A 179 -9.06 18.85 -9.36
CA MET A 179 -10.29 18.28 -8.80
C MET A 179 -11.37 18.06 -9.85
N LYS A 180 -11.52 18.94 -10.84
CA LYS A 180 -12.39 18.73 -12.01
C LYS A 180 -12.03 17.45 -12.77
N LYS A 181 -10.74 17.21 -13.02
CA LYS A 181 -10.26 15.97 -13.65
C LYS A 181 -10.54 14.75 -12.79
N THR A 182 -10.37 14.87 -11.48
CA THR A 182 -10.66 13.82 -10.50
C THR A 182 -12.13 13.42 -10.53
N MET A 183 -13.06 14.38 -10.46
CA MET A 183 -14.50 14.11 -10.53
C MET A 183 -14.92 13.59 -11.90
N PHE A 184 -14.34 14.12 -12.97
CA PHE A 184 -14.60 13.61 -14.32
C PHE A 184 -14.17 12.13 -14.45
N PHE A 185 -13.02 11.75 -13.88
CA PHE A 185 -12.57 10.36 -13.87
C PHE A 185 -13.52 9.46 -13.06
N LEU A 186 -13.87 9.86 -11.84
CA LEU A 186 -14.87 9.16 -11.03
C LEU A 186 -16.16 8.96 -11.82
N ASN A 187 -16.71 10.02 -12.41
CA ASN A 187 -17.97 9.99 -13.14
C ASN A 187 -17.93 9.03 -14.33
N LYS A 188 -16.81 8.95 -15.05
CA LYS A 188 -16.61 7.95 -16.12
C LYS A 188 -16.66 6.52 -15.58
N VAL A 189 -16.03 6.27 -14.43
CA VAL A 189 -16.06 4.95 -13.78
C VAL A 189 -17.47 4.61 -13.30
N LEU A 190 -18.19 5.55 -12.69
CA LEU A 190 -19.58 5.33 -12.24
C LEU A 190 -20.51 4.99 -13.42
N ILE A 191 -20.40 5.71 -14.53
CA ILE A 191 -21.16 5.42 -15.75
C ILE A 191 -20.80 4.03 -16.30
N SER A 192 -19.51 3.67 -16.30
CA SER A 192 -19.05 2.35 -16.72
C SER A 192 -19.67 1.24 -15.86
N ALA A 193 -19.70 1.43 -14.53
CA ALA A 193 -20.28 0.48 -13.59
C ALA A 193 -21.79 0.30 -13.81
N ILE A 194 -22.54 1.39 -13.94
CA ILE A 194 -24.00 1.35 -14.22
C ILE A 194 -24.29 0.61 -15.52
N ASN A 195 -23.51 0.86 -16.57
CA ASN A 195 -23.73 0.26 -17.89
C ASN A 195 -23.18 -1.17 -18.00
N GLY A 196 -22.47 -1.68 -17.00
CA GLY A 196 -21.76 -2.96 -17.08
C GLY A 196 -20.60 -2.96 -18.07
N THR A 197 -20.08 -1.77 -18.40
CA THR A 197 -18.97 -1.60 -19.33
C THR A 197 -17.65 -1.98 -18.64
N PRO A 198 -16.79 -2.79 -19.27
CA PRO A 198 -15.50 -3.15 -18.68
C PRO A 198 -14.61 -1.92 -18.42
N ILE A 199 -14.08 -1.80 -17.21
CA ILE A 199 -13.14 -0.74 -16.80
C ILE A 199 -11.91 -0.69 -17.71
N SER A 200 -11.52 -1.81 -18.32
CA SER A 200 -10.41 -1.86 -19.29
C SER A 200 -10.59 -0.90 -20.47
N LEU A 201 -11.83 -0.56 -20.85
CA LEU A 201 -12.10 0.40 -21.92
C LEU A 201 -11.76 1.84 -21.52
N LEU A 202 -11.73 2.14 -20.22
CA LEU A 202 -11.29 3.43 -19.71
C LEU A 202 -9.82 3.73 -20.05
N PHE A 203 -9.00 2.71 -20.32
CA PHE A 203 -7.62 2.94 -20.79
C PHE A 203 -7.52 3.60 -22.16
N GLN A 204 -8.61 3.59 -22.94
CA GLN A 204 -8.69 4.21 -24.25
C GLN A 204 -9.29 5.62 -24.18
N GLU A 205 -9.86 6.01 -23.03
CA GLU A 205 -10.35 7.36 -22.81
C GLU A 205 -9.19 8.35 -22.84
N ARG A 206 -9.28 9.35 -23.71
CA ARG A 206 -8.21 10.32 -23.97
C ARG A 206 -7.67 10.95 -22.68
N MET A 207 -8.57 11.35 -21.78
CA MET A 207 -8.19 11.94 -20.50
C MET A 207 -7.32 10.98 -19.67
N ILE A 208 -7.67 9.69 -19.62
CA ILE A 208 -6.91 8.69 -18.86
C ILE A 208 -5.54 8.40 -19.50
N VAL A 209 -5.45 8.45 -20.83
CA VAL A 209 -4.16 8.40 -21.53
C VAL A 209 -3.29 9.60 -21.15
N GLU A 210 -3.82 10.81 -21.22
CA GLU A 210 -3.11 12.04 -20.88
C GLU A 210 -2.63 12.05 -19.41
N LEU A 211 -3.45 11.55 -18.48
CA LEU A 211 -3.08 11.40 -17.07
C LEU A 211 -1.92 10.43 -16.87
N ARG A 212 -1.94 9.29 -17.56
CA ARG A 212 -0.86 8.30 -17.49
C ARG A 212 0.43 8.85 -18.09
N ASP A 213 0.32 9.61 -19.17
CA ASP A 213 1.48 10.24 -19.81
C ASP A 213 2.09 11.34 -18.92
N ASP A 214 1.29 12.14 -18.20
CA ASP A 214 1.80 13.09 -17.21
C ASP A 214 2.54 12.38 -16.07
N MET A 215 1.96 11.32 -15.52
CA MET A 215 2.62 10.53 -14.49
C MET A 215 3.94 9.96 -14.98
N ARG A 216 3.98 9.36 -16.18
CA ARG A 216 5.20 8.79 -16.75
C ARG A 216 6.29 9.84 -16.96
N ARG A 217 5.93 11.05 -17.41
CA ARG A 217 6.91 12.14 -17.52
C ARG A 217 7.57 12.46 -16.17
N ARG A 218 6.82 12.38 -15.07
CA ARG A 218 7.33 12.61 -13.71
C ARG A 218 8.09 11.41 -13.14
N ALA A 219 7.62 10.21 -13.41
CA ALA A 219 8.17 8.95 -12.91
C ALA A 219 9.59 8.65 -13.41
N TYR A 220 9.90 8.97 -14.67
CA TYR A 220 11.15 8.57 -15.32
C TYR A 220 12.20 9.70 -15.36
N SER A 221 12.07 10.71 -14.50
CA SER A 221 12.95 11.88 -14.50
C SER A 221 13.34 12.35 -13.07
N PRO A 222 14.29 11.67 -12.38
CA PRO A 222 14.99 10.44 -12.80
C PRO A 222 14.28 9.16 -12.36
N ILE A 223 14.63 8.03 -12.97
CA ILE A 223 14.21 6.70 -12.52
C ILE A 223 14.86 6.41 -11.15
N PRO A 224 14.08 6.02 -10.11
CA PRO A 224 14.62 5.73 -8.79
C PRO A 224 15.65 4.60 -8.79
N GLN A 225 16.71 4.77 -8.02
CA GLN A 225 17.79 3.81 -7.83
C GLN A 225 17.82 3.31 -6.39
N ILE A 226 18.45 2.15 -6.16
CA ILE A 226 18.60 1.57 -4.81
C ILE A 226 19.29 2.56 -3.86
N ASN A 227 20.27 3.32 -4.37
CA ASN A 227 21.01 4.34 -3.62
C ASN A 227 20.18 5.53 -3.13
N ASP A 228 18.97 5.73 -3.67
CA ASP A 228 18.09 6.80 -3.23
C ASP A 228 17.45 6.49 -1.86
N PHE A 229 17.52 5.23 -1.40
CA PHE A 229 16.82 4.74 -0.22
C PHE A 229 17.78 4.21 0.87
N ALA A 230 17.95 4.99 1.95
CA ALA A 230 18.84 4.65 3.07
C ALA A 230 18.59 3.26 3.69
N ARG A 231 17.34 2.78 3.65
CA ARG A 231 16.93 1.47 4.19
C ARG A 231 17.26 0.28 3.31
N LEU A 232 17.69 0.53 2.06
CA LEU A 232 18.27 -0.46 1.17
C LEU A 232 19.80 -0.39 1.25
N THR A 233 20.37 0.81 1.17
CA THR A 233 21.83 1.01 1.14
C THR A 233 22.56 0.53 2.39
N LYS A 234 21.87 0.40 3.53
CA LYS A 234 22.42 -0.22 4.75
C LYS A 234 23.07 -1.58 4.48
N ASN A 235 22.44 -2.41 3.64
CA ASN A 235 22.96 -3.74 3.28
C ASN A 235 23.41 -3.81 1.82
N MET A 236 23.28 -2.73 1.05
CA MET A 236 23.51 -2.68 -0.39
C MET A 236 24.38 -1.47 -0.74
N THR A 237 25.58 -1.41 -0.17
CA THR A 237 26.48 -0.25 -0.25
C THR A 237 27.01 0.04 -1.66
N SER A 238 27.02 -0.97 -2.55
CA SER A 238 27.31 -0.80 -3.97
C SER A 238 26.19 -0.08 -4.73
N GLY A 239 24.97 -0.06 -4.18
CA GLY A 239 23.78 0.41 -4.88
C GLY A 239 23.22 -0.55 -5.92
N ASP A 240 23.65 -1.81 -5.90
CA ASP A 240 23.23 -2.85 -6.83
C ASP A 240 22.64 -4.05 -6.08
N PHE A 241 21.87 -4.87 -6.79
CA PHE A 241 21.34 -6.13 -6.28
C PHE A 241 22.45 -7.07 -5.83
N LEU A 242 22.19 -7.80 -4.75
CA LEU A 242 23.11 -8.82 -4.26
C LEU A 242 22.89 -10.13 -5.02
N SER A 243 24.00 -10.82 -5.31
CA SER A 243 23.99 -12.21 -5.75
C SER A 243 23.59 -13.15 -4.62
N TRP A 244 23.22 -14.38 -4.96
CA TRP A 244 22.90 -15.39 -3.95
C TRP A 244 24.07 -15.70 -3.02
N THR A 245 25.31 -15.72 -3.53
CA THR A 245 26.50 -15.94 -2.72
C THR A 245 26.70 -14.83 -1.70
N GLU A 246 26.47 -13.58 -2.08
CA GLU A 246 26.53 -12.44 -1.15
C GLU A 246 25.45 -12.54 -0.06
N ILE A 247 24.24 -13.01 -0.40
CA ILE A 247 23.19 -13.30 0.58
C ILE A 247 23.64 -14.38 1.57
N GLN A 248 24.26 -15.47 1.09
CA GLN A 248 24.77 -16.53 1.96
C GLN A 248 25.86 -16.01 2.92
N THR A 249 26.78 -15.18 2.41
CA THR A 249 27.81 -14.53 3.24
C THR A 249 27.19 -13.60 4.27
N TRP A 250 26.21 -12.78 3.86
CA TRP A 250 25.51 -11.85 4.74
C TRP A 250 24.75 -12.57 5.87
N LEU A 251 24.03 -13.67 5.56
CA LEU A 251 23.37 -14.52 6.56
C LEU A 251 24.39 -15.19 7.49
N GLY A 252 25.48 -15.72 6.94
CA GLY A 252 26.56 -16.32 7.72
C GLY A 252 27.20 -15.34 8.70
N GLY A 253 27.37 -14.08 8.30
CA GLY A 253 27.83 -13.00 9.17
C GLY A 253 26.90 -12.70 10.35
N LYS A 254 25.62 -13.08 10.25
CA LYS A 254 24.62 -13.02 11.33
C LYS A 254 24.50 -14.34 12.12
N GLY A 255 25.28 -15.37 11.78
CA GLY A 255 25.17 -16.70 12.37
C GLY A 255 23.94 -17.50 11.91
N ILE A 256 23.29 -17.07 10.82
CA ILE A 256 22.06 -17.69 10.32
C ILE A 256 22.39 -18.66 9.20
N THR A 257 21.96 -19.90 9.37
CA THR A 257 22.10 -20.95 8.34
C THR A 257 20.82 -21.05 7.53
N LEU A 258 20.96 -21.16 6.21
CA LEU A 258 19.81 -21.38 5.33
C LEU A 258 19.19 -22.76 5.56
N PRO A 259 17.86 -22.88 5.60
CA PRO A 259 17.18 -24.17 5.60
C PRO A 259 17.55 -24.99 4.36
N GLY A 260 17.64 -26.32 4.49
CA GLY A 260 17.97 -27.20 3.37
C GLY A 260 16.93 -27.23 2.24
N ASN A 261 15.68 -26.88 2.54
CA ASN A 261 14.55 -26.91 1.60
C ASN A 261 13.99 -25.50 1.40
N ILE A 262 14.70 -24.65 0.66
CA ILE A 262 14.18 -23.33 0.24
C ILE A 262 13.45 -23.50 -1.10
N PRO A 263 12.32 -22.80 -1.32
CA PRO A 263 11.61 -22.82 -2.59
C PRO A 263 12.54 -22.53 -3.77
N ASP A 264 12.46 -23.38 -4.80
CA ASP A 264 13.22 -23.26 -6.05
C ASP A 264 13.21 -21.84 -6.63
N ARG A 265 12.07 -21.14 -6.55
CA ARG A 265 11.92 -19.78 -7.07
C ARG A 265 12.85 -18.78 -6.40
N ILE A 266 13.12 -18.92 -5.10
CA ILE A 266 14.01 -18.03 -4.36
C ILE A 266 15.45 -18.28 -4.81
N VAL A 267 15.86 -19.54 -4.90
CA VAL A 267 17.23 -19.93 -5.27
C VAL A 267 17.53 -19.62 -6.74
N LYS A 268 16.53 -19.73 -7.64
CA LYS A 268 16.69 -19.48 -9.08
C LYS A 268 16.79 -18.00 -9.44
N ARG A 269 16.30 -17.08 -8.60
CA ARG A 269 16.44 -15.64 -8.83
C ARG A 269 17.86 -15.20 -8.49
N THR A 270 18.52 -14.55 -9.44
CA THR A 270 19.93 -14.14 -9.31
C THR A 270 20.09 -12.80 -8.60
N ARG A 271 19.03 -11.99 -8.51
CA ARG A 271 19.03 -10.67 -7.88
C ARG A 271 18.32 -10.71 -6.52
N ASN A 272 18.91 -10.05 -5.52
CA ASN A 272 18.36 -10.00 -4.17
C ASN A 272 18.43 -8.56 -3.64
N LEU A 273 17.30 -8.09 -3.11
CA LEU A 273 17.13 -6.78 -2.48
C LEU A 273 16.92 -6.99 -0.97
N ILE A 274 17.68 -6.28 -0.14
CA ILE A 274 17.51 -6.33 1.32
C ILE A 274 16.91 -5.01 1.81
N PHE A 275 15.75 -5.10 2.46
CA PHE A 275 15.14 -3.99 3.17
C PHE A 275 15.39 -4.09 4.68
N THR A 276 15.84 -3.00 5.29
CA THR A 276 16.03 -2.91 6.75
C THR A 276 15.27 -1.72 7.33
N PRO A 277 14.28 -1.92 8.22
CA PRO A 277 13.44 -0.84 8.75
C PRO A 277 14.24 0.29 9.42
N ILE A 278 15.27 -0.07 10.20
CA ILE A 278 16.13 0.88 10.91
C ILE A 278 17.48 0.98 10.20
N ALA A 279 17.65 2.06 9.42
CA ALA A 279 18.88 2.36 8.69
C ALA A 279 19.94 3.07 9.56
N GLU A 280 19.53 3.81 10.58
CA GLU A 280 20.41 4.69 11.35
C GLU A 280 20.43 4.34 12.84
N GLU A 281 21.64 4.13 13.36
CA GLU A 281 21.88 3.55 14.70
C GLU A 281 22.47 4.55 15.71
N ARG A 282 22.63 5.84 15.33
CA ARG A 282 23.39 6.89 16.05
C ARG A 282 23.42 6.72 17.57
N GLY A 283 24.53 6.16 18.08
CA GLY A 283 24.83 6.05 19.51
C GLY A 283 23.91 5.13 20.32
N LYS A 284 23.08 4.32 19.67
CA LYS A 284 22.14 3.39 20.33
C LYS A 284 22.72 1.99 20.38
N THR A 285 22.47 1.28 21.48
CA THR A 285 22.80 -0.13 21.60
C THR A 285 21.82 -0.99 20.78
N PRO A 286 22.17 -2.24 20.42
CA PRO A 286 21.25 -3.15 19.75
C PRO A 286 19.89 -3.31 20.47
N ASP A 287 19.90 -3.41 21.81
CA ASP A 287 18.68 -3.52 22.61
C ASP A 287 17.81 -2.26 22.52
N GLN A 288 18.42 -1.06 22.57
CA GLN A 288 17.68 0.19 22.39
C GLN A 288 17.04 0.31 21.02
N LEU A 289 17.71 -0.19 19.97
CA LEU A 289 17.17 -0.23 18.61
C LEU A 289 16.00 -1.22 18.52
N ARG A 290 16.15 -2.42 19.10
CA ARG A 290 15.09 -3.43 19.21
C ARG A 290 13.85 -2.86 19.91
N ASP A 291 14.02 -2.27 21.08
CA ASP A 291 12.93 -1.68 21.86
C ASP A 291 12.24 -0.54 21.09
N SER A 292 13.04 0.29 20.42
CA SER A 292 12.51 1.36 19.57
C SER A 292 11.68 0.81 18.40
N LEU A 293 12.12 -0.27 17.75
CA LEU A 293 11.38 -0.89 16.66
C LEU A 293 10.10 -1.57 17.18
N ASN A 294 10.20 -2.35 18.25
CA ASN A 294 9.06 -3.00 18.90
C ASN A 294 8.00 -1.98 19.33
N LYS A 295 8.41 -0.89 19.98
CA LYS A 295 7.51 0.20 20.35
C LYS A 295 6.85 0.81 19.12
N ARG A 296 7.59 1.00 18.02
CA ARG A 296 7.03 1.54 16.78
C ARG A 296 6.02 0.61 16.13
N ILE A 297 6.32 -0.69 16.06
CA ILE A 297 5.39 -1.69 15.54
C ILE A 297 4.14 -1.71 16.42
N LYS A 298 4.30 -1.76 17.73
CA LYS A 298 3.21 -1.78 18.71
C LYS A 298 2.29 -0.56 18.57
N ASP A 299 2.86 0.64 18.73
CA ASP A 299 2.09 1.89 18.90
C ASP A 299 1.66 2.53 17.58
N LYS A 300 2.40 2.27 16.48
CA LYS A 300 2.21 2.94 15.18
C LYS A 300 2.09 1.99 14.00
N GLY A 301 1.94 0.68 14.25
CA GLY A 301 1.79 -0.30 13.16
C GLY A 301 3.02 -0.39 12.24
N ALA A 302 4.19 0.00 12.75
CA ALA A 302 5.47 0.08 12.03
C ALA A 302 5.63 1.29 11.09
N ASP A 303 4.73 2.27 11.11
CA ASP A 303 4.88 3.53 10.38
C ASP A 303 6.19 4.28 10.78
N PRO A 304 7.08 4.69 9.86
CA PRO A 304 6.90 4.78 8.39
C PRO A 304 7.36 3.57 7.58
N TYR A 305 7.80 2.51 8.23
CA TYR A 305 8.38 1.33 7.61
C TYR A 305 7.34 0.42 6.97
N LEU A 306 6.07 0.53 7.37
CA LEU A 306 5.01 -0.40 6.99
C LEU A 306 4.85 -0.56 5.46
N GLY A 307 4.77 0.54 4.71
CA GLY A 307 4.53 0.49 3.27
C GLY A 307 5.78 0.40 2.39
N GLN A 308 6.97 0.50 2.99
CA GLN A 308 8.22 0.54 2.26
C GLN A 308 8.57 -0.79 1.56
N PRO A 309 8.42 -1.97 2.19
CA PRO A 309 8.61 -3.24 1.49
C PRO A 309 7.74 -3.35 0.23
N LEU A 310 6.48 -2.93 0.32
CA LEU A 310 5.55 -3.01 -0.81
C LEU A 310 5.95 -2.04 -1.91
N ALA A 311 6.35 -0.82 -1.57
CA ALA A 311 6.85 0.13 -2.57
C ALA A 311 8.11 -0.39 -3.27
N PHE A 312 9.10 -0.87 -2.53
CA PHE A 312 10.35 -1.40 -3.10
C PHE A 312 10.13 -2.63 -3.95
N ASP A 313 9.17 -3.46 -3.58
CA ASP A 313 8.73 -4.57 -4.41
C ASP A 313 8.23 -4.09 -5.79
N TYR A 314 7.33 -3.10 -5.87
CA TYR A 314 6.87 -2.58 -7.17
C TYR A 314 7.95 -1.83 -7.96
N ILE A 315 8.82 -1.10 -7.26
CA ILE A 315 9.88 -0.31 -7.88
C ILE A 315 10.97 -1.23 -8.47
N PHE A 316 11.38 -2.27 -7.73
CA PHE A 316 12.62 -3.02 -8.02
C PHE A 316 12.46 -4.51 -8.30
N CYS A 317 11.36 -5.16 -7.88
CA CYS A 317 11.26 -6.63 -7.89
C CYS A 317 10.13 -7.16 -8.78
N ARG A 318 8.98 -6.48 -8.79
CA ARG A 318 7.70 -6.96 -9.34
C ARG A 318 7.65 -6.84 -10.86
N LEU A 319 7.28 -7.93 -11.55
CA LEU A 319 6.99 -7.95 -12.98
C LEU A 319 5.53 -8.25 -13.31
N GLY A 320 4.84 -9.04 -12.48
CA GLY A 320 3.45 -9.45 -12.68
C GLY A 320 2.53 -9.11 -11.50
N LYS A 321 1.30 -9.62 -11.54
CA LYS A 321 0.24 -9.24 -10.58
C LYS A 321 0.46 -9.81 -9.19
N THR A 322 1.13 -10.94 -9.08
CA THR A 322 1.33 -11.69 -7.82
C THR A 322 2.76 -11.57 -7.29
N PRO A 323 3.00 -11.80 -5.97
CA PRO A 323 4.36 -11.82 -5.39
C PRO A 323 5.29 -12.87 -5.97
N TYR A 324 4.73 -13.85 -6.65
CA TYR A 324 5.49 -14.90 -7.30
C TYR A 324 6.09 -14.43 -8.64
N GLU A 325 5.49 -13.43 -9.28
CA GLU A 325 5.92 -12.86 -10.55
C GLU A 325 6.94 -11.73 -10.33
N ARG A 326 8.12 -12.10 -9.82
CA ARG A 326 9.29 -11.23 -9.62
C ARG A 326 10.52 -11.78 -10.31
N ASP A 327 11.42 -10.89 -10.70
CA ASP A 327 12.77 -11.22 -11.19
C ASP A 327 13.83 -11.17 -10.08
N SER A 328 13.47 -10.66 -8.90
CA SER A 328 14.35 -10.48 -7.74
C SER A 328 13.68 -10.96 -6.46
N ASN A 329 14.49 -11.42 -5.51
CA ASN A 329 14.00 -11.66 -4.16
C ASN A 329 13.94 -10.36 -3.37
N LEU A 330 12.88 -10.18 -2.57
CA LEU A 330 12.80 -9.17 -1.53
C LEU A 330 13.00 -9.82 -0.17
N ILE A 331 14.10 -9.49 0.50
CA ILE A 331 14.48 -9.99 1.82
C ILE A 331 14.24 -8.87 2.83
N ILE A 332 13.53 -9.17 3.91
CA ILE A 332 13.32 -8.23 5.01
C ILE A 332 14.27 -8.61 6.16
N ASP A 333 15.19 -7.70 6.48
CA ASP A 333 16.10 -7.83 7.62
C ASP A 333 15.43 -7.30 8.89
N LEU A 334 14.92 -8.23 9.70
CA LEU A 334 14.47 -8.01 11.07
C LEU A 334 15.42 -8.66 12.07
N SER A 335 16.70 -8.86 11.75
CA SER A 335 17.62 -9.63 12.61
C SER A 335 17.88 -8.99 13.99
N MET A 336 17.39 -7.78 14.21
CA MET A 336 17.36 -7.10 15.50
C MET A 336 16.20 -7.54 16.41
N LEU A 337 15.19 -8.18 15.85
CA LEU A 337 14.03 -8.72 16.54
C LEU A 337 14.22 -10.23 16.73
N SER A 338 13.72 -10.77 17.84
CA SER A 338 13.52 -12.20 17.96
C SER A 338 12.31 -12.65 17.14
N PHE A 339 12.21 -13.93 16.85
CA PHE A 339 10.96 -14.48 16.29
C PHE A 339 9.75 -14.23 17.22
N GLU A 340 9.94 -14.28 18.55
CA GLU A 340 8.89 -14.00 19.54
C GLU A 340 8.34 -12.56 19.41
N ASP A 341 9.20 -11.57 19.13
CA ASP A 341 8.78 -10.19 18.89
C ASP A 341 7.81 -10.10 17.69
N PHE A 342 7.99 -10.97 16.70
CA PHE A 342 7.14 -11.07 15.52
C PHE A 342 5.85 -11.87 15.81
N SER A 343 5.98 -13.02 16.48
CA SER A 343 4.87 -13.96 16.67
C SER A 343 3.78 -13.45 17.62
N CYS A 344 4.14 -12.53 18.52
CA CYS A 344 3.20 -11.93 19.47
C CYS A 344 1.99 -11.24 18.80
N TYR A 345 2.08 -10.90 17.50
CA TYR A 345 1.01 -10.25 16.74
C TYR A 345 0.01 -11.22 16.10
N HIS A 346 0.22 -12.53 16.21
CA HIS A 346 -0.73 -13.57 15.80
C HIS A 346 -0.98 -14.64 16.88
N SER A 347 -0.52 -14.43 18.11
CA SER A 347 -0.63 -15.42 19.20
C SER A 347 -2.07 -15.71 19.70
N LYS A 348 -3.07 -14.95 19.25
CA LYS A 348 -4.50 -15.11 19.62
C LYS A 348 -5.29 -16.02 18.65
N VAL A 349 -4.61 -16.85 17.86
CA VAL A 349 -5.24 -17.83 16.97
C VAL A 349 -5.86 -19.00 17.74
N TRP A 350 -6.73 -19.76 17.10
CA TRP A 350 -7.35 -20.94 17.70
C TRP A 350 -6.32 -22.05 17.95
N ASN A 351 -6.64 -22.97 18.89
CA ASN A 351 -5.80 -24.11 19.22
C ASN A 351 -5.52 -24.99 18.01
N GLY A 352 -4.26 -25.35 17.78
CA GLY A 352 -3.84 -26.17 16.64
C GLY A 352 -3.58 -25.38 15.36
N CYS A 353 -3.71 -24.05 15.38
CA CYS A 353 -3.25 -23.20 14.28
C CYS A 353 -1.71 -23.23 14.21
N PRO A 354 -1.09 -23.35 13.01
CA PRO A 354 0.37 -23.27 12.85
C PRO A 354 1.00 -21.99 13.44
N LEU A 355 0.23 -20.89 13.51
CA LEU A 355 0.66 -19.61 14.09
C LEU A 355 0.68 -19.56 15.62
N GLN A 356 0.38 -20.67 16.32
CA GLN A 356 0.40 -20.72 17.78
C GLN A 356 1.82 -20.71 18.38
N HIS A 357 2.83 -21.00 17.57
CA HIS A 357 4.23 -21.12 18.00
C HIS A 357 4.87 -19.74 18.19
N ASN A 358 5.61 -19.58 19.30
CA ASN A 358 6.33 -18.35 19.62
C ASN A 358 7.86 -18.50 19.56
N ASP A 359 8.34 -19.71 19.30
CA ASP A 359 9.74 -20.02 19.06
C ASP A 359 9.89 -20.56 17.63
N LEU A 360 10.87 -20.04 16.90
CA LEU A 360 11.14 -20.43 15.52
C LEU A 360 11.49 -21.92 15.41
N SER A 361 12.15 -22.48 16.42
CA SER A 361 12.55 -23.90 16.46
C SER A 361 11.36 -24.85 16.58
N GLU A 362 10.20 -24.37 17.05
CA GLU A 362 8.97 -25.16 17.12
C GLU A 362 8.27 -25.28 15.77
N ILE A 363 8.61 -24.42 14.80
CA ILE A 363 8.01 -24.44 13.46
C ILE A 363 8.59 -25.61 12.65
N ARG A 364 7.88 -26.73 12.67
CA ARG A 364 8.28 -27.93 11.92
C ARG A 364 8.08 -27.80 10.41
N ASN A 365 7.14 -26.97 9.98
CA ASN A 365 6.73 -26.81 8.58
C ASN A 365 6.60 -25.32 8.23
N ILE A 366 7.71 -24.71 7.81
CA ILE A 366 7.75 -23.28 7.42
C ILE A 366 6.78 -22.95 6.27
N PRO A 367 6.64 -23.78 5.20
CA PRO A 367 5.64 -23.56 4.16
C PRO A 367 4.21 -23.44 4.70
N GLU A 368 3.80 -24.36 5.55
CA GLU A 368 2.46 -24.33 6.16
C GLU A 368 2.29 -23.11 7.08
N TYR A 369 3.29 -22.81 7.90
CA TYR A 369 3.28 -21.63 8.77
C TYR A 369 3.11 -20.32 7.96
N THR A 370 3.89 -20.15 6.89
CA THR A 370 3.86 -18.94 6.07
C THR A 370 2.62 -18.84 5.19
N MET A 371 2.05 -19.95 4.75
CA MET A 371 0.74 -19.98 4.08
C MET A 371 -0.38 -19.43 4.98
N PHE A 372 -0.34 -19.72 6.28
CA PHE A 372 -1.29 -19.13 7.23
C PHE A 372 -1.07 -17.63 7.44
N LEU A 373 0.18 -17.15 7.34
CA LEU A 373 0.51 -15.73 7.39
C LEU A 373 -0.02 -14.95 6.17
N THR A 374 -0.11 -15.57 5.00
CA THR A 374 -0.49 -14.90 3.74
C THR A 374 -1.94 -15.13 3.33
N GLU A 375 -2.49 -16.32 3.54
CA GLU A 375 -3.81 -16.73 3.02
C GLU A 375 -4.81 -17.11 4.11
N GLY A 376 -4.35 -17.73 5.20
CA GLY A 376 -5.25 -18.30 6.21
C GLY A 376 -6.04 -17.28 7.03
N CYS A 377 -5.35 -16.48 7.85
CA CYS A 377 -5.98 -15.48 8.72
C CYS A 377 -5.50 -14.05 8.45
N ALA A 378 -4.93 -13.82 7.27
CA ALA A 378 -4.26 -12.58 6.91
C ALA A 378 -5.11 -11.35 7.21
N GLN A 379 -6.39 -11.32 6.84
CA GLN A 379 -7.22 -10.12 7.03
C GLN A 379 -7.42 -9.70 8.50
N VAL A 380 -7.31 -10.61 9.46
CA VAL A 380 -7.49 -10.32 10.90
C VAL A 380 -6.17 -10.08 11.64
N MET A 381 -5.03 -10.26 10.97
CA MET A 381 -3.71 -9.96 11.54
C MET A 381 -3.41 -8.46 11.51
N LYS A 382 -2.46 -8.04 12.37
CA LYS A 382 -1.96 -6.67 12.37
C LYS A 382 -1.29 -6.34 11.02
N ASN A 383 -1.51 -5.12 10.51
CA ASN A 383 -1.02 -4.69 9.20
C ASN A 383 0.48 -4.97 8.96
N PHE A 384 1.31 -4.78 9.99
CA PHE A 384 2.74 -5.11 9.93
C PHE A 384 2.99 -6.54 9.45
N LEU A 385 2.36 -7.54 10.07
CA LEU A 385 2.48 -8.94 9.65
C LEU A 385 1.97 -9.14 8.23
N ARG A 386 0.79 -8.61 7.92
CA ARG A 386 0.14 -8.78 6.60
C ARG A 386 1.02 -8.27 5.47
N VAL A 387 1.49 -7.03 5.58
CA VAL A 387 2.28 -6.39 4.52
C VAL A 387 3.64 -7.06 4.40
N TYR A 388 4.30 -7.37 5.51
CA TYR A 388 5.64 -7.96 5.49
C TYR A 388 5.60 -9.40 4.96
N ALA A 389 4.63 -10.21 5.41
CA ALA A 389 4.44 -11.57 4.91
C ALA A 389 4.05 -11.60 3.43
N PHE A 390 3.20 -10.67 2.98
CA PHE A 390 2.82 -10.58 1.58
C PHE A 390 3.99 -10.19 0.66
N THR A 391 4.91 -9.36 1.16
CA THR A 391 5.99 -8.78 0.36
C THR A 391 7.29 -9.57 0.43
N ALA A 392 7.58 -10.27 1.53
CA ALA A 392 8.86 -10.96 1.66
C ALA A 392 8.93 -12.24 0.86
N ASP A 393 10.11 -12.53 0.31
CA ASP A 393 10.52 -13.90 -0.01
C ASP A 393 11.17 -14.55 1.22
N LEU A 394 11.94 -13.77 1.98
CA LEU A 394 12.57 -14.17 3.25
C LEU A 394 12.37 -13.07 4.31
N ILE A 395 12.05 -13.46 5.54
CA ILE A 395 12.15 -12.58 6.72
C ILE A 395 13.20 -13.16 7.65
N VAL A 396 14.20 -12.34 7.99
CA VAL A 396 15.35 -12.73 8.82
C VAL A 396 15.16 -12.19 10.23
N PHE A 397 15.27 -13.05 11.24
CA PHE A 397 15.20 -12.76 12.67
C PHE A 397 16.55 -12.99 13.34
N LYS A 398 16.67 -12.67 14.62
CA LYS A 398 17.89 -12.88 15.40
C LYS A 398 18.32 -14.36 15.41
N GLU A 399 17.36 -15.28 15.52
CA GLU A 399 17.62 -16.71 15.70
C GLU A 399 17.65 -17.50 14.38
N GLY A 400 17.14 -16.92 13.28
CA GLY A 400 16.99 -17.65 12.02
C GLY A 400 16.14 -16.89 11.02
N LEU A 401 15.45 -17.61 10.12
CA LEU A 401 14.60 -17.00 9.10
C LEU A 401 13.36 -17.84 8.81
N VAL A 402 12.35 -17.19 8.25
CA VAL A 402 11.23 -17.86 7.57
C VAL A 402 11.26 -17.49 6.09
N TYR A 403 10.71 -18.37 5.26
CA TYR A 403 10.63 -18.17 3.82
C TYR A 403 9.20 -18.40 3.34
N PHE A 404 8.80 -17.65 2.32
CA PHE A 404 7.48 -17.74 1.72
C PHE A 404 7.56 -18.62 0.48
N SER A 405 6.66 -19.61 0.38
CA SER A 405 6.63 -20.57 -0.73
C SER A 405 6.01 -19.99 -1.99
#